data_AF-A0A370EFP1-F1
#
_entry.id   AF-A0A370EFP1-F1
#
_cell.length_a   1.000
_cell.length_b   1.000
_cell.length_c   1.000
_cell.angle_alpha   90.00
_cell.angle_beta   90.00
_cell.angle_gamma   90.00
#
_symmetry.space_group_name_H-M   'P 1'
#
loop_
_entity.id
_entity.type
_entity.pdbx_description
1 polymer ?
#
loop_
_entity_poly.entity_id
_entity_poly.type
_entity_poly.pdbx_seq_one_letter_code
_entity_poly.pdbx_strand_id
1 'polypeptide(L)'
;MRRIDSKHIAFHVLVALYFIWIIVFSVLMGMALTNTYGEMPNPYLTNVFVQWIYLNLLMGSALYISIRLFRNRTLLDKIILVSFILEIIAAVIVVMLIGN
;
A
#
# COMPACT_ATOMS: atom_id res chain seq x y z
N MET A 1 -7.42 -5.74 37.73
CA MET A 1 -7.00 -5.97 36.32
C MET A 1 -6.41 -4.68 35.78
N ARG A 2 -5.16 -4.65 35.28
CA ARG A 2 -4.57 -3.45 34.65
C ARG A 2 -5.44 -3.09 33.43
N ARG A 3 -5.86 -1.83 33.32
CA ARG A 3 -6.60 -1.34 32.14
C ARG A 3 -5.65 -1.38 30.95
N ILE A 4 -5.87 -2.33 30.05
CA ILE A 4 -5.16 -2.40 28.78
C ILE A 4 -5.64 -1.20 27.95
N ASP A 5 -4.71 -0.40 27.45
CA ASP A 5 -5.02 0.70 26.53
C ASP A 5 -5.30 0.13 25.14
N SER A 6 -6.57 -0.20 24.90
CA SER A 6 -7.03 -0.75 23.63
C SER A 6 -6.78 0.18 22.45
N LYS A 7 -6.76 1.50 22.65
CA LYS A 7 -6.48 2.47 21.59
C LYS A 7 -5.01 2.41 21.17
N HIS A 8 -4.11 2.30 22.14
CA HIS A 8 -2.68 2.19 21.87
C HIS A 8 -2.34 0.92 21.10
N ILE A 9 -2.95 -0.21 21.48
CA ILE A 9 -2.78 -1.49 20.79
C ILE A 9 -3.35 -1.41 19.37
N ALA A 10 -4.57 -0.90 19.20
CA ALA A 10 -5.18 -0.75 17.89
C ALA A 10 -4.32 0.10 16.94
N PHE A 11 -3.73 1.18 17.45
CA PHE A 11 -2.79 2.00 16.68
C PHE A 11 -1.57 1.19 16.20
N HIS A 12 -0.93 0.42 17.08
CA HIS A 12 0.24 -0.38 16.71
C HIS A 12 -0.10 -1.49 15.71
N VAL A 13 -1.26 -2.14 15.87
CA VAL A 13 -1.74 -3.15 14.93
C VAL A 13 -1.99 -2.53 13.55
N LEU A 14 -2.65 -1.38 13.48
CA LEU A 14 -2.88 -0.69 12.20
C LEU A 14 -1.58 -0.27 11.52
N VAL A 15 -0.62 0.25 12.29
CA VAL A 15 0.70 0.61 11.77
C VAL A 15 1.45 -0.62 11.26
N ALA A 16 1.41 -1.74 11.99
CA ALA A 16 2.04 -2.99 11.54
C ALA A 16 1.42 -3.49 10.23
N LEU A 17 0.09 -3.50 10.15
CA LEU A 17 -0.63 -3.88 8.92
C LEU A 17 -0.29 -2.95 7.75
N TYR A 18 -0.12 -1.65 8.00
CA TYR A 18 0.28 -0.69 6.98
C TYR A 18 1.67 -0.99 6.40
N PHE A 19 2.66 -1.31 7.23
CA PHE A 19 3.99 -1.66 6.73
C PHE A 19 4.01 -3.01 5.99
N ILE A 20 3.22 -3.98 6.44
CA ILE A 20 3.03 -5.25 5.70
C ILE A 20 2.38 -4.96 4.34
N TRP A 21 1.36 -4.11 4.31
CA TRP A 21 0.68 -3.71 3.08
C TRP A 21 1.65 -3.07 2.09
N ILE A 22 2.54 -2.16 2.51
CA ILE A 22 3.57 -1.58 1.64
C ILE A 22 4.36 -2.69 0.94
N ILE A 23 4.93 -3.64 1.70
CA ILE A 23 5.77 -4.70 1.14
C ILE A 23 4.99 -5.54 0.12
N VAL A 24 3.77 -5.95 0.48
CA VAL A 24 2.90 -6.75 -0.40
C VAL A 24 2.58 -5.95 -1.67
N PHE A 25 2.32 -4.65 -1.54
CA PHE A 25 1.98 -3.81 -2.66
C PHE A 25 3.17 -3.57 -3.60
N SER A 26 4.37 -3.33 -3.06
CA SER A 26 5.58 -3.21 -3.86
C SER A 26 5.89 -4.51 -4.63
N VAL A 27 5.68 -5.68 -4.02
CA VAL A 27 5.83 -6.98 -4.70
C VAL A 27 4.82 -7.13 -5.83
N LEU A 28 3.55 -6.76 -5.60
CA LEU A 28 2.51 -6.77 -6.64
C LEU A 28 2.91 -5.91 -7.85
N MET A 29 3.39 -4.69 -7.60
CA MET A 29 3.86 -3.80 -8.66
C MET A 29 5.07 -4.39 -9.41
N GLY A 30 6.01 -5.01 -8.68
CA GLY A 30 7.14 -5.72 -9.28
C GLY A 30 6.68 -6.86 -10.20
N MET A 31 5.74 -7.69 -9.74
CA MET A 31 5.15 -8.75 -10.57
C MET A 31 4.48 -8.20 -11.84
N ALA A 32 3.78 -7.07 -11.72
CA ALA A 32 3.12 -6.42 -12.84
C ALA A 32 4.14 -5.93 -13.90
N LEU A 33 5.23 -5.32 -13.45
CA LEU A 33 6.34 -4.90 -14.32
C LEU A 33 7.04 -6.11 -14.97
N THR A 34 7.31 -7.17 -14.22
CA THR A 34 7.93 -8.39 -14.74
C THR A 34 7.03 -9.07 -15.78
N ASN A 35 5.71 -9.07 -15.59
CA ASN A 35 4.78 -9.59 -16.59
C ASN A 35 4.75 -8.74 -17.86
N THR A 36 5.00 -7.43 -17.76
CA THR A 36 4.93 -6.52 -18.90
C THR A 36 6.22 -6.50 -19.72
N TYR A 37 7.37 -6.48 -19.05
CA TYR A 37 8.70 -6.39 -19.68
C TYR A 37 9.48 -7.72 -19.73
N GLY A 38 8.87 -8.81 -19.25
CA GLY A 38 9.47 -10.14 -19.29
C GLY A 38 9.44 -10.77 -20.69
N GLU A 39 10.11 -11.93 -20.83
CA GLU A 39 10.25 -12.62 -22.11
C GLU A 39 8.92 -13.17 -22.67
N MET A 40 7.94 -13.44 -21.80
CA MET A 40 6.63 -13.98 -22.17
C MET A 40 5.50 -13.20 -21.51
N PRO A 41 5.16 -12.00 -22.03
CA PRO A 41 4.10 -11.19 -21.45
C PRO A 41 2.73 -11.85 -21.62
N ASN A 42 1.92 -11.85 -20.55
CA ASN A 42 0.55 -12.35 -20.58
C ASN A 42 -0.45 -11.19 -20.42
N PRO A 43 -1.17 -10.79 -21.49
CA PRO A 43 -2.11 -9.68 -21.47
C PRO A 43 -3.28 -9.86 -20.48
N TYR A 44 -3.69 -11.10 -20.21
CA TYR A 44 -4.75 -11.37 -19.23
C TYR A 44 -4.26 -11.05 -17.81
N LEU A 45 -3.05 -11.48 -17.46
CA LEU A 45 -2.43 -11.17 -16.16
C LEU A 45 -2.17 -9.67 -16.01
N THR A 46 -1.81 -8.97 -17.09
CA THR A 46 -1.65 -7.51 -17.09
C THR A 46 -2.93 -6.81 -16.59
N ASN A 47 -4.09 -7.17 -17.14
CA ASN A 47 -5.37 -6.59 -16.72
C ASN A 47 -5.69 -6.90 -15.25
N VAL A 48 -5.40 -8.13 -14.80
CA VAL A 48 -5.59 -8.54 -13.40
C VAL A 48 -4.69 -7.72 -12.47
N PHE A 49 -3.42 -7.54 -12.81
CA PHE A 49 -2.49 -6.77 -12.00
C PHE A 49 -2.91 -5.30 -11.89
N VAL A 50 -3.35 -4.67 -12.97
CA VAL A 50 -3.87 -3.28 -12.92
C VAL A 50 -5.06 -3.17 -11.97
N GLN A 51 -6.02 -4.11 -12.05
CA GLN A 51 -7.16 -4.14 -11.13
C GLN A 51 -6.73 -4.33 -9.66
N TRP A 52 -5.78 -5.23 -9.42
CA TRP A 52 -5.25 -5.48 -8.07
C TRP A 52 -4.46 -4.28 -7.54
N ILE A 53 -3.76 -3.53 -8.40
CA ILE A 53 -3.08 -2.29 -8.01
C ILE A 53 -4.12 -1.25 -7.55
N TYR A 54 -5.20 -1.06 -8.30
CA TYR A 54 -6.27 -0.14 -7.89
C TYR A 54 -6.94 -0.57 -6.59
N LEU A 55 -7.23 -1.87 -6.42
CA LEU A 55 -7.79 -2.39 -5.18
C LEU A 55 -6.86 -2.16 -3.98
N ASN A 56 -5.56 -2.34 -4.17
CA ASN A 56 -4.58 -2.11 -3.12
C ASN A 56 -4.41 -0.62 -2.79
N LEU A 57 -4.54 0.29 -3.75
CA LEU A 57 -4.59 1.73 -3.49
C LEU A 57 -5.80 2.10 -2.62
N LEU A 58 -6.97 1.51 -2.88
CA LEU A 58 -8.15 1.70 -2.03
C LEU A 58 -7.91 1.17 -0.60
N MET A 59 -7.34 -0.03 -0.47
CA MET A 59 -7.03 -0.64 0.83
C MET A 59 -6.00 0.18 1.61
N GLY A 60 -4.91 0.58 0.96
CA GLY A 60 -3.88 1.44 1.54
C GLY A 60 -4.43 2.78 1.98
N SER A 61 -5.33 3.38 1.19
CA SER A 61 -6.04 4.61 1.55
C SER A 61 -6.91 4.41 2.80
N ALA A 62 -7.64 3.29 2.89
CA ALA A 62 -8.43 2.97 4.08
C ALA A 62 -7.57 2.79 5.33
N LEU A 63 -6.43 2.11 5.22
CA LEU A 63 -5.45 1.95 6.31
C LEU A 63 -4.88 3.30 6.74
N TYR A 64 -4.42 4.11 5.78
CA TYR A 64 -3.88 5.44 6.03
C TYR A 64 -4.88 6.35 6.75
N ILE A 65 -6.13 6.40 6.28
CA ILE A 65 -7.20 7.17 6.91
C ILE A 65 -7.46 6.65 8.32
N SER A 66 -7.55 5.33 8.51
CA SER A 66 -7.78 4.71 9.82
C SER A 66 -6.70 5.07 10.83
N ILE A 67 -5.42 5.09 10.42
CA ILE A 67 -4.30 5.52 11.24
C ILE A 67 -4.42 7.02 11.58
N ARG A 68 -4.78 7.85 10.61
CA ARG A 68 -4.93 9.31 10.79
C ARG A 68 -6.02 9.68 11.80
N LEU A 69 -7.04 8.85 11.98
CA LEU A 69 -8.09 9.06 12.99
C LEU A 69 -7.54 9.06 14.43
N PHE A 70 -6.39 8.43 14.70
CA PHE A 70 -5.75 8.44 16.02
C PHE A 70 -5.03 9.76 16.34
N ARG A 71 -5.00 10.73 15.41
CA ARG A 71 -4.53 12.14 15.60
C ARG A 71 -3.16 12.28 16.30
N ASN A 72 -2.25 11.33 16.10
CA ASN A 72 -0.90 11.38 16.69
C ASN A 72 0.06 12.17 15.79
N ARG A 73 0.64 13.27 16.28
CA ARG A 73 1.63 14.09 15.54
C ARG A 73 3.08 13.63 15.77
N THR A 74 3.30 12.33 15.71
CA THR A 74 4.63 11.74 15.97
C THR A 74 5.49 11.73 14.70
N LEU A 75 6.79 11.43 14.86
CA LEU A 75 7.69 11.21 13.71
C LEU A 75 7.18 10.07 12.81
N LEU A 76 6.58 9.04 13.41
CA LEU A 76 5.98 7.91 12.71
C LEU A 76 4.85 8.33 11.77
N ASP A 77 4.03 9.30 12.16
CA ASP A 77 2.96 9.83 11.32
C ASP A 77 3.50 10.51 10.04
N LYS A 78 4.66 11.17 10.14
CA LYS A 78 5.35 11.73 8.97
C LYS A 78 5.90 10.63 8.05
N ILE A 79 6.48 9.58 8.63
CA ILE A 79 6.96 8.42 7.86
C ILE A 79 5.80 7.77 7.10
N ILE A 80 4.66 7.57 7.77
CA ILE A 80 3.47 6.98 7.15
C ILE A 80 2.95 7.88 6.02
N LEU A 81 2.90 9.21 6.22
CA LEU A 81 2.52 10.13 5.14
C LEU A 81 3.43 10.04 3.92
N VAL A 82 4.74 10.14 4.14
CA VAL A 82 5.72 10.15 3.05
C VAL A 82 5.71 8.82 2.31
N SER A 83 5.75 7.70 3.03
CA SER A 83 5.68 6.36 2.42
C SER A 83 4.39 6.14 1.64
N PHE A 84 3.25 6.64 2.14
CA PHE A 84 1.97 6.52 1.44
C PHE A 84 1.96 7.31 0.13
N ILE A 85 2.46 8.54 0.14
CA ILE A 85 2.58 9.38 -1.07
C ILE A 85 3.52 8.72 -2.07
N LEU A 86 4.67 8.19 -1.63
CA LEU A 86 5.62 7.50 -2.49
C LEU A 86 4.98 6.27 -3.15
N GLU A 87 4.21 5.49 -2.41
CA GLU A 87 3.51 4.32 -2.95
C GLU A 87 2.42 4.69 -3.96
N ILE A 88 1.66 5.78 -3.72
CA ILE A 88 0.71 6.28 -4.71
C ILE A 88 1.45 6.66 -6.00
N ILE A 89 2.55 7.41 -5.91
CA ILE A 89 3.32 7.84 -7.07
C ILE A 89 3.87 6.62 -7.82
N ALA A 90 4.46 5.66 -7.10
CA ALA A 90 4.96 4.43 -7.69
C ALA A 90 3.87 3.65 -8.42
N ALA A 91 2.70 3.48 -7.81
CA ALA A 91 1.57 2.80 -8.41
C ALA A 91 1.06 3.49 -9.68
N VAL A 92 0.95 4.82 -9.67
CA VAL A 92 0.56 5.60 -10.85
C VAL A 92 1.57 5.41 -11.98
N ILE A 93 2.88 5.50 -11.68
CA ILE A 93 3.94 5.27 -12.66
C ILE A 93 3.84 3.86 -13.24
N VAL A 94 3.69 2.83 -12.40
CA VAL A 94 3.57 1.44 -12.82
C VAL A 94 2.37 1.25 -13.74
N VAL A 95 1.20 1.79 -13.38
CA VAL A 95 0.01 1.70 -14.24
C VAL A 95 0.20 2.44 -15.56
N MET A 96 0.85 3.60 -15.57
CA MET A 96 1.19 4.32 -16.81
C MET A 96 2.15 3.54 -17.70
N LEU A 97 3.13 2.84 -17.13
CA LEU A 97 4.08 2.02 -17.87
C LEU A 97 3.44 0.77 -18.47
N ILE A 98 2.48 0.19 -17.76
CA ILE A 98 1.79 -1.05 -18.17
C ILE A 98 0.64 -0.78 -19.15
N GLY A 99 -0.02 0.38 -19.04
CA GLY A 99 -1.16 0.75 -19.86
C GLY A 99 -0.81 1.34 -21.24
N ASN A 100 0.47 1.62 -21.50
CA ASN A 100 1.01 2.01 -22.81
C ASN A 100 1.51 0.79 -23.58
#